data_AF-A0A2P2K2Q8-F1
#
_entry.id   AF-A0A2P2K2Q8-F1
#
_cell.length_a   1.000
_cell.length_b   1.000
_cell.length_c   1.000
_cell.angle_alpha   90.00
_cell.angle_beta   90.00
_cell.angle_gamma   90.00
#
_symmetry.space_group_name_H-M   'P 1'
#
loop_
_entity.id
_entity.type
_entity.pdbx_description
1 polymer ?
#
loop_
_entity_poly.entity_id
_entity_poly.type
_entity_poly.pdbx_seq_one_letter_code
_entity_poly.pdbx_strand_id
1 'polypeptide(L)'
;MTDDLCVLKLAIEQLDAVVKDLYRHTGNKWPLVILHNKRVRALLENPSNRELIEEWIEKDVLYATPHGSNDDWYWLYAAVKLRCLLVTNDEMRDHIFELLARSFFLKWKERHQVCSIGESY
;
A
#
# COMPACT_ATOMS: atom_id res chain seq x y z
N MET A 1 -23.03 -9.92 0.77
CA MET A 1 -22.08 -10.54 1.74
C MET A 1 -21.01 -11.38 1.06
N THR A 2 -21.31 -12.13 0.00
CA THR A 2 -20.31 -12.93 -0.75
C THR A 2 -19.37 -12.10 -1.63
N ASP A 3 -19.85 -10.98 -2.19
CA ASP A 3 -19.07 -10.19 -3.14
C ASP A 3 -17.95 -9.38 -2.47
N ASP A 4 -18.21 -8.74 -1.33
CA ASP A 4 -17.20 -7.98 -0.58
C ASP A 4 -16.04 -8.87 -0.09
N LEU A 5 -16.36 -10.11 0.32
CA LEU A 5 -15.37 -11.10 0.76
C LEU A 5 -14.48 -11.56 -0.40
N CYS A 6 -15.05 -11.73 -1.59
CA CYS A 6 -14.32 -12.10 -2.79
C CYS A 6 -13.39 -10.97 -3.27
N VAL A 7 -13.87 -9.72 -3.25
CA VAL A 7 -13.08 -8.53 -3.61
C VAL A 7 -11.92 -8.33 -2.63
N LEU A 8 -12.17 -8.46 -1.32
CA LEU A 8 -11.11 -8.36 -0.31
C LEU A 8 -10.08 -9.48 -0.44
N LYS A 9 -10.51 -10.70 -0.81
CA LYS A 9 -9.62 -11.83 -1.05
C LYS A 9 -8.72 -11.60 -2.28
N LEU A 10 -9.29 -11.16 -3.40
CA LEU A 10 -8.53 -10.85 -4.61
C LEU A 10 -7.51 -9.71 -4.37
N ALA A 11 -7.90 -8.70 -3.59
CA ALA A 11 -7.05 -7.56 -3.27
C ALA A 11 -5.84 -7.94 -2.38
N ILE A 12 -6.01 -8.84 -1.40
CA ILE A 12 -4.91 -9.24 -0.52
C ILE A 12 -3.92 -10.18 -1.20
N GLU A 13 -4.40 -11.08 -2.07
CA GLU A 13 -3.53 -11.97 -2.86
C GLU A 13 -2.64 -11.17 -3.81
N GLN A 14 -3.20 -10.15 -4.47
CA GLN A 14 -2.43 -9.23 -5.31
C GLN A 14 -1.41 -8.43 -4.49
N LEU A 15 -1.81 -7.93 -3.32
CA LEU A 15 -0.90 -7.18 -2.44
C LEU A 15 0.26 -8.05 -1.96
N ASP A 16 -0.02 -9.28 -1.55
CA ASP A 16 1.01 -10.25 -1.14
C ASP A 16 1.97 -10.59 -2.28
N ALA A 17 1.46 -10.76 -3.51
CA ALA A 17 2.30 -10.97 -4.69
C ALA A 17 3.26 -9.78 -4.91
N VAL A 18 2.77 -8.54 -4.82
CA VAL A 18 3.60 -7.33 -4.93
C VAL A 18 4.63 -7.24 -3.81
N VAL A 19 4.25 -7.53 -2.56
CA VAL A 19 5.16 -7.50 -1.41
C VAL A 19 6.29 -8.52 -1.58
N LYS A 20 5.96 -9.76 -1.98
CA LYS A 20 6.93 -10.83 -2.24
C LYS A 20 7.84 -10.50 -3.40
N ASP A 21 7.31 -9.88 -4.45
CA ASP A 21 8.10 -9.47 -5.61
C ASP A 21 9.09 -8.36 -5.24
N LEU A 22 8.65 -7.34 -4.50
CA LEU A 22 9.53 -6.28 -3.99
C LEU A 22 10.60 -6.84 -3.06
N TYR A 23 10.26 -7.78 -2.18
CA TYR A 23 11.23 -8.42 -1.28
C TYR A 23 12.36 -9.13 -2.04
N ARG A 24 12.02 -9.83 -3.14
CA ARG A 24 13.00 -10.48 -4.02
C ARG A 24 13.89 -9.48 -4.74
N HIS A 25 13.29 -8.42 -5.30
CA HIS A 25 14.02 -7.42 -6.09
C HIS A 25 14.90 -6.48 -5.26
N THR A 26 14.55 -6.24 -3.99
CA THR A 26 15.27 -5.32 -3.10
C THR A 26 16.36 -5.99 -2.25
N GLY A 27 16.63 -7.28 -2.49
CA GLY A 27 17.69 -8.02 -1.80
C GLY A 27 17.34 -8.37 -0.36
N ASN A 28 16.17 -8.97 -0.15
CA ASN A 28 15.64 -9.41 1.15
C ASN A 28 15.27 -8.26 2.12
N LYS A 29 14.83 -7.12 1.58
CA LYS A 29 14.26 -6.03 2.39
C LYS A 29 12.75 -6.04 2.24
N TRP A 30 12.05 -6.09 3.37
CA TRP A 30 10.60 -6.01 3.34
C TRP A 30 10.15 -4.58 3.02
N PRO A 31 9.18 -4.40 2.11
CA PRO A 31 8.57 -3.09 1.90
C PRO A 31 7.68 -2.73 3.08
N LEU A 32 7.59 -1.44 3.40
CA LEU A 32 6.61 -0.93 4.36
C LEU A 32 5.24 -0.89 3.68
N VAL A 33 4.30 -1.68 4.19
CA VAL A 33 2.91 -1.73 3.76
C VAL A 33 2.10 -0.77 4.63
N ILE A 34 1.38 0.15 4.01
CA ILE A 34 0.50 1.10 4.71
C ILE A 34 -0.93 0.81 4.30
N LEU A 35 -1.79 0.47 5.27
CA LEU A 35 -3.20 0.18 5.06
C LEU A 35 -4.08 0.91 6.06
N HIS A 36 -5.26 1.33 5.62
CA HIS A 36 -6.24 1.92 6.53
C HIS A 36 -6.77 0.90 7.55
N ASN A 37 -6.90 1.29 8.83
CA ASN A 37 -7.29 0.38 9.92
C ASN A 37 -8.62 -0.37 9.65
N LYS A 38 -9.57 0.26 8.96
CA LYS A 38 -10.82 -0.39 8.52
C LYS A 38 -10.56 -1.62 7.65
N ARG A 39 -9.61 -1.55 6.72
CA ARG A 39 -9.24 -2.68 5.85
C ARG A 39 -8.49 -3.75 6.63
N VAL A 40 -7.57 -3.36 7.50
CA VAL A 40 -6.83 -4.29 8.36
C VAL A 40 -7.80 -5.10 9.24
N ARG A 41 -8.79 -4.45 9.86
CA ARG A 41 -9.83 -5.14 10.64
C ARG A 41 -10.63 -6.13 9.80
N ALA A 42 -11.11 -5.71 8.62
CA ALA A 42 -11.86 -6.59 7.72
C ALA A 42 -11.03 -7.81 7.26
N LEU A 43 -9.72 -7.65 7.06
CA LEU A 43 -8.81 -8.75 6.74
C LEU A 43 -8.59 -9.69 7.94
N LEU A 44 -8.47 -9.15 9.15
CA LEU A 44 -8.34 -9.95 10.39
C LEU A 44 -9.60 -10.72 10.78
N GLU A 45 -10.77 -10.28 10.31
CA GLU A 45 -12.05 -11.01 10.48
C GLU A 45 -12.13 -12.26 9.58
N ASN A 46 -11.37 -12.30 8.49
CA ASN A 46 -11.31 -13.45 7.59
C ASN A 46 -10.19 -14.43 8.02
N PRO A 47 -10.53 -15.67 8.42
CA PRO A 47 -9.54 -16.65 8.86
C PRO A 47 -8.44 -16.94 7.84
N SER A 48 -8.75 -16.91 6.54
CA SER A 48 -7.78 -17.19 5.47
C SER A 48 -6.71 -16.10 5.32
N ASN A 49 -7.01 -14.87 5.73
CA ASN A 49 -6.11 -13.73 5.58
C ASN A 49 -5.41 -13.38 6.90
N ARG A 50 -5.97 -13.83 8.03
CA ARG A 50 -5.49 -13.50 9.38
C ARG A 50 -4.01 -13.87 9.57
N GLU A 51 -3.63 -15.09 9.19
CA GLU A 51 -2.25 -15.57 9.35
C GLU A 51 -1.23 -14.67 8.63
N LEU A 52 -1.54 -14.25 7.40
CA LEU A 52 -0.68 -13.36 6.61
C LEU A 52 -0.55 -11.96 7.24
N ILE A 53 -1.66 -11.39 7.72
CA ILE A 53 -1.63 -10.07 8.36
C ILE A 53 -0.91 -10.10 9.70
N GLU A 54 -1.08 -11.17 10.49
CA GLU A 54 -0.35 -11.37 11.73
C GLU A 54 1.16 -11.50 11.48
N GLU A 55 1.58 -12.25 10.46
CA GLU A 55 2.99 -12.31 10.02
C GLU A 55 3.53 -10.91 9.69
N TRP A 56 2.77 -10.09 8.97
CA TRP A 56 3.21 -8.74 8.60
C TRP A 56 3.30 -7.78 9.80
N ILE A 57 2.44 -7.96 10.81
CA ILE A 57 2.50 -7.22 12.07
C ILE A 57 3.73 -7.66 12.87
N GLU A 58 3.97 -8.97 12.99
CA GLU A 58 5.12 -9.51 13.73
C GLU A 58 6.47 -9.10 13.13
N LYS A 59 6.54 -8.97 11.81
CA LYS A 59 7.74 -8.51 11.09
C LYS A 59 7.92 -7.00 11.09
N ASP A 60 6.99 -6.25 11.67
CA ASP A 60 6.97 -4.77 11.67
C ASP A 60 6.98 -4.16 10.26
N VAL A 61 6.30 -4.82 9.32
CA VAL A 61 6.22 -4.39 7.90
C VAL A 61 4.88 -3.77 7.54
N LEU A 62 3.87 -3.88 8.41
CA LEU A 62 2.53 -3.33 8.21
C LEU A 62 2.24 -2.19 9.19
N TYR A 63 1.92 -1.01 8.65
CA TYR A 63 1.42 0.12 9.41
C TYR A 63 -0.08 0.35 9.14
N ALA A 64 -0.89 0.24 10.20
CA ALA A 64 -2.33 0.51 10.13
C ALA A 64 -2.63 1.98 10.45
N THR A 65 -3.12 2.76 9.48
CA THR A 65 -3.43 4.18 9.72
C THR A 65 -4.66 4.36 10.60
N PRO A 66 -4.66 5.33 11.53
CA PRO A 66 -5.76 5.52 12.47
C PRO A 66 -7.04 6.00 11.79
N HIS A 67 -8.19 5.60 12.35
CA HIS A 67 -9.51 5.95 11.82
C HIS A 67 -9.74 7.46 11.80
N GLY A 68 -10.32 7.96 10.70
CA GLY A 68 -10.65 9.38 10.53
C GLY A 68 -9.49 10.25 10.06
N SER A 69 -8.33 9.65 9.75
CA SER A 69 -7.22 10.31 9.08
C SER A 69 -7.12 9.86 7.62
N ASN A 70 -6.69 10.75 6.73
CA ASN A 70 -6.43 10.37 5.34
C ASN A 70 -5.11 9.56 5.29
N ASP A 71 -5.20 8.31 4.84
CA ASP A 71 -4.09 7.39 4.64
C ASP A 71 -3.06 7.88 3.61
N ASP A 72 -3.47 8.77 2.71
CA ASP A 72 -2.61 9.39 1.70
C ASP A 72 -1.38 10.07 2.25
N TRP A 73 -1.56 10.81 3.34
CA TRP A 73 -0.45 11.55 3.95
C TRP A 73 0.60 10.63 4.53
N TYR A 74 0.24 9.42 4.95
CA TYR A 74 1.18 8.50 5.60
C TYR A 74 2.13 7.89 4.57
N TRP A 75 1.60 7.36 3.47
CA TRP A 75 2.46 6.80 2.42
C TRP A 75 3.23 7.89 1.69
N LEU A 76 2.65 9.09 1.51
CA LEU A 76 3.35 10.21 0.91
C LEU A 76 4.50 10.69 1.81
N TYR A 77 4.23 10.87 3.10
CA TYR A 77 5.26 11.28 4.06
C TYR A 77 6.39 10.26 4.15
N ALA A 78 6.07 8.97 4.25
CA ALA A 78 7.06 7.90 4.28
C ALA A 78 7.96 7.94 3.03
N ALA A 79 7.36 8.00 1.84
CA ALA A 79 8.10 8.01 0.58
C ALA A 79 8.98 9.26 0.42
N VAL A 80 8.48 10.44 0.78
CA VAL A 80 9.23 11.70 0.71
C VAL A 80 10.36 11.74 1.76
N LYS A 81 10.05 11.40 3.02
CA LYS A 81 11.00 11.46 4.14
C LYS A 81 12.15 10.46 3.97
N LEU A 82 11.84 9.25 3.54
CA LEU A 82 12.81 8.17 3.35
C LEU A 82 13.45 8.16 1.96
N ARG A 83 12.93 8.96 1.01
CA ARG A 83 13.35 8.99 -0.39
C ARG A 83 13.35 7.59 -1.03
N CYS A 84 12.30 6.82 -0.76
CA CYS A 84 12.16 5.44 -1.21
C CYS A 84 11.15 5.33 -2.37
N LEU A 85 11.11 4.15 -2.98
CA LEU A 85 10.10 3.80 -3.98
C LEU A 85 8.71 3.77 -3.33
N LEU A 86 7.69 4.19 -4.07
CA LEU A 86 6.29 4.15 -3.68
C LEU A 86 5.53 3.31 -4.70
N VAL A 87 4.91 2.22 -4.24
CA VAL A 87 4.01 1.42 -5.06
C VAL A 87 2.58 1.78 -4.68
N THR A 88 1.85 2.38 -5.62
CA THR A 88 0.43 2.70 -5.45
C THR A 88 -0.25 2.72 -6.81
N ASN A 89 -1.45 2.15 -6.86
CA ASN A 89 -2.35 2.27 -8.02
C ASN A 89 -3.18 3.56 -7.95
N ASP A 90 -3.02 4.37 -6.90
CA ASP A 90 -3.68 5.66 -6.81
C ASP A 90 -3.01 6.65 -7.77
N GLU A 91 -3.82 7.29 -8.60
CA GLU A 91 -3.35 8.27 -9.56
C GLU A 91 -3.09 9.65 -8.91
N MET A 92 -3.36 9.81 -7.62
CA MET A 92 -3.19 11.04 -6.83
C MET A 92 -3.86 12.24 -7.51
N ARG A 93 -5.08 12.02 -8.05
CA ARG A 93 -5.81 13.04 -8.82
C ARG A 93 -6.56 14.04 -7.93
N ASP A 94 -6.50 13.88 -6.61
CA ASP A 94 -7.20 14.76 -5.69
C ASP A 94 -6.67 16.18 -5.71
N HIS A 95 -7.60 17.14 -5.73
CA HIS A 95 -7.31 18.58 -5.67
C HIS A 95 -6.48 19.00 -4.45
N ILE A 96 -6.48 18.20 -3.38
CA ILE A 96 -5.64 18.41 -2.20
C ILE A 96 -4.15 18.35 -2.55
N PHE A 97 -3.75 17.52 -3.52
CA PHE A 97 -2.35 17.45 -3.95
C PHE A 97 -1.94 18.63 -4.84
N GLU A 98 -2.90 19.38 -5.40
CA GLU A 98 -2.59 20.61 -6.16
C GLU A 98 -2.03 21.72 -5.27
N LEU A 99 -2.25 21.64 -3.94
CA LEU A 99 -1.64 22.52 -2.94
C LEU A 99 -0.15 22.24 -2.74
N LEU A 100 0.32 21.03 -3.06
CA LEU A 100 1.74 20.72 -3.09
C LEU A 100 2.31 21.34 -4.37
N ALA A 101 3.28 22.25 -4.23
CA ALA A 101 3.88 23.02 -5.32
C ALA A 101 3.98 22.20 -6.64
N ARG A 102 3.07 22.50 -7.59
CA ARG A 102 2.76 21.68 -8.78
C ARG A 102 3.99 21.16 -9.52
N SER A 103 5.06 21.96 -9.64
CA SER A 103 6.26 21.58 -10.39
C SER A 103 7.18 20.60 -9.67
N PHE A 104 7.19 20.61 -8.33
CA PHE A 104 8.02 19.69 -7.54
C PHE A 104 7.33 18.33 -7.38
N PHE A 105 6.03 18.33 -7.08
CA PHE A 105 5.27 17.11 -6.87
C PHE A 105 5.22 16.23 -8.12
N LEU A 106 5.01 16.81 -9.32
CA LEU A 106 5.02 16.05 -10.57
C LEU A 106 6.38 15.37 -10.83
N LYS A 107 7.49 16.11 -10.65
CA LYS A 107 8.85 15.55 -10.79
C LYS A 107 9.15 14.47 -9.75
N TRP A 108 8.65 14.64 -8.52
CA TRP A 108 8.80 13.63 -7.48
C TRP A 108 7.99 12.37 -7.82
N LYS A 109 6.76 12.52 -8.28
CA LYS A 109 5.87 11.43 -8.68
C LYS A 109 6.48 10.57 -9.78
N GLU A 110 6.98 11.19 -10.86
CA GLU A 110 7.66 10.49 -11.96
C GLU A 110 8.88 9.68 -11.49
N ARG A 111 9.57 10.13 -10.45
CA ARG A 111 10.78 9.49 -9.95
C ARG A 111 10.52 8.34 -8.96
N HIS A 112 9.42 8.39 -8.21
CA HIS A 112 9.21 7.49 -7.06
C HIS A 112 7.99 6.57 -7.22
N GLN A 113 7.01 6.91 -8.05
CA GLN A 113 5.83 6.07 -8.25
C GLN A 113 6.14 4.91 -9.20
N VAL A 114 5.86 3.69 -8.73
CA VAL A 114 5.86 2.48 -9.56
C VAL A 114 4.43 1.93 -9.58
N CYS A 115 3.84 1.84 -10.77
CA CYS A 115 2.54 1.22 -10.97
C CYS A 115 2.71 -0.27 -11.24
N SER A 116 2.06 -1.13 -10.47
CA SER A 116 1.99 -2.56 -10.77
C SER A 116 0.97 -2.78 -11.88
N ILE A 117 1.43 -3.01 -13.11
CA ILE A 117 0.56 -3.47 -14.20
C ILE A 117 0.43 -4.98 -14.02
N GLY A 118 -0.77 -5.47 -13.71
CA GLY A 118 -1.03 -6.90 -13.74
C GLY A 118 -0.88 -7.38 -15.19
N GLU A 119 0.16 -8.17 -15.48
CA GLU A 119 0.14 -9.00 -16.67
C GLU A 119 -0.92 -10.07 -16.45
N SER A 120 -2.03 -9.91 -17.17
CA SER A 120 -3.09 -10.91 -17.29
C SER A 120 -2.48 -12.22 -17.80
N TYR A 121 -2.61 -13.29 -17.01
CA TYR A 121 -2.56 -14.66 -17.49
C TYR A 121 -3.88 -15.36 -17.13
#